data_AF-A0A2R6JQ65-F1
#
_entry.id   AF-A0A2R6JQ65-F1
#
_cell.length_a   1.000
_cell.length_b   1.000
_cell.length_c   1.000
_cell.angle_alpha   90.00
_cell.angle_beta   90.00
_cell.angle_gamma   90.00
#
_symmetry.space_group_name_H-M   'P 1'
#
loop_
_entity.id
_entity.type
_entity.pdbx_description
1 polymer ?
#
loop_
_entity_poly.entity_id
_entity_poly.type
_entity_poly.pdbx_seq_one_letter_code
_entity_poly.pdbx_strand_id
1 'polypeptide(L)'
;MARTKHVDVESALGDDRLRTLLADLDRLPTPNRFETAVTDGLWDLVAGDPDADAVSFADLPDRGTEVFGLARTPGGEARLPWWFEEFRWTVREPDIHEVVIDDPESLREIENLDPTRAMVGRPELRSDFVDVLDAFGKLRAELGRHLDLDPGEPTVGELPESPFEFRQDGIRTTDAFAGWFEDVVSACPPVNEPLTALLTANANVLWEVAEQVLAEDLADRLEALGLRDGGSRGEERVFNWTYYDAFVALLGLRGVFDLSLGDGDDPLAPSERALYESWAGGADFDAEVNRWVATIAGFGDEALDPVEEREFAPVAFNSPLRLDRTVPVFTPLDEGSYGDRKSAIEDVLRSEGILTDD
;
A
#
# COMPACT_ATOMS: atom_id res chain seq x y z
N MET A 1 16.68 -5.58 -4.47
CA MET A 1 16.03 -4.29 -4.19
C MET A 1 16.92 -3.15 -4.65
N ALA A 2 16.37 -2.23 -5.44
CA ALA A 2 17.06 -1.01 -5.84
C ALA A 2 17.25 -0.12 -4.60
N ARG A 3 18.47 0.37 -4.38
CA ARG A 3 18.73 1.40 -3.36
C ARG A 3 18.25 2.73 -3.93
N THR A 4 17.19 3.29 -3.38
CA THR A 4 16.71 4.63 -3.70
C THR A 4 17.64 5.68 -3.09
N LYS A 5 17.83 6.79 -3.81
CA LYS A 5 18.65 7.93 -3.39
C LYS A 5 17.76 8.97 -2.73
N HIS A 6 18.34 9.82 -1.87
CA HIS A 6 17.68 11.03 -1.39
C HIS A 6 16.99 11.77 -2.55
N VAL A 7 15.70 12.08 -2.38
CA VAL A 7 14.86 12.67 -3.43
C VAL A 7 14.93 14.18 -3.34
N ASP A 8 15.41 14.81 -4.41
CA ASP A 8 15.32 16.27 -4.56
C ASP A 8 13.89 16.65 -4.95
N VAL A 9 13.14 17.18 -3.99
CA VAL A 9 11.70 17.47 -4.12
C VAL A 9 11.42 18.37 -5.32
N GLU A 10 12.25 19.37 -5.57
CA GLU A 10 12.07 20.31 -6.67
C GLU A 10 12.18 19.60 -8.04
N SER A 11 13.25 18.84 -8.25
CA SER A 11 13.46 18.06 -9.48
C SER A 11 12.40 16.98 -9.68
N ALA A 12 12.05 16.25 -8.61
CA ALA A 12 11.12 15.14 -8.66
C ALA A 12 9.68 15.56 -8.97
N LEU A 13 9.28 16.75 -8.52
CA LEU A 13 7.96 17.32 -8.78
C LEU A 13 7.90 18.13 -10.09
N GLY A 14 8.91 18.03 -10.97
CA GLY A 14 8.90 18.68 -12.28
C GLY A 14 7.82 18.15 -13.24
N ASP A 15 7.37 18.99 -14.19
CA ASP A 15 6.26 18.69 -15.11
C ASP A 15 6.41 17.36 -15.85
N ASP A 16 7.59 17.09 -16.41
CA ASP A 16 7.83 15.88 -17.21
C ASP A 16 7.72 14.62 -16.35
N ARG A 17 8.17 14.69 -15.08
CA ARG A 17 8.07 13.60 -14.12
C ARG A 17 6.62 13.37 -13.70
N LEU A 18 5.87 14.43 -13.42
CA LEU A 18 4.45 14.34 -13.08
C LEU A 18 3.58 13.87 -14.26
N ARG A 19 3.90 14.25 -15.50
CA ARG A 19 3.25 13.70 -16.71
C ARG A 19 3.45 12.19 -16.83
N THR A 20 4.67 11.73 -16.56
CA THR A 20 5.00 10.30 -16.58
C THR A 20 4.25 9.56 -15.47
N LEU A 21 4.26 10.11 -14.25
CA LEU A 21 3.51 9.58 -13.12
C LEU A 21 2.01 9.46 -13.44
N LEU A 22 1.39 10.51 -13.95
CA LEU A 22 -0.04 10.50 -14.32
C LEU A 22 -0.35 9.41 -15.35
N ALA A 23 0.52 9.25 -16.36
CA ALA A 23 0.36 8.19 -17.35
C ALA A 23 0.46 6.79 -16.73
N ASP A 24 1.44 6.58 -15.84
CA ASP A 24 1.61 5.30 -15.14
C ASP A 24 0.41 4.97 -14.25
N LEU A 25 -0.11 5.95 -13.51
CA LEU A 25 -1.31 5.79 -12.69
C LEU A 25 -2.57 5.51 -13.54
N ASP A 26 -2.68 6.10 -14.74
CA ASP A 26 -3.81 5.91 -15.65
C ASP A 26 -3.94 4.48 -16.18
N ARG A 27 -2.84 3.70 -16.20
CA ARG A 27 -2.83 2.31 -16.66
C ARG A 27 -3.12 1.29 -15.56
N LEU A 28 -3.07 1.69 -14.30
CA LEU A 28 -3.45 0.80 -13.21
C LEU A 28 -4.95 0.44 -13.31
N PRO A 29 -5.33 -0.83 -13.08
CA PRO A 29 -6.73 -1.20 -13.08
C PRO A 29 -7.47 -0.49 -11.93
N THR A 30 -8.72 -0.13 -12.16
CA THR A 30 -9.58 0.32 -11.07
C THR A 30 -9.85 -0.84 -10.09
N PRO A 31 -10.17 -0.54 -8.81
CA PRO A 31 -10.59 -1.54 -7.82
C PRO A 31 -11.57 -2.58 -8.38
N ASN A 32 -12.66 -2.13 -9.00
CA ASN A 32 -13.68 -3.02 -9.57
C ASN A 32 -13.14 -3.87 -10.75
N ARG A 33 -12.28 -3.31 -11.60
CA ARG A 33 -11.69 -4.06 -12.73
C ARG A 33 -10.75 -5.14 -12.23
N PHE A 34 -9.94 -4.82 -11.22
CA PHE A 34 -9.07 -5.79 -10.56
C PHE A 34 -9.88 -6.89 -9.89
N GLU A 35 -10.84 -6.54 -9.03
CA GLU A 35 -11.72 -7.48 -8.33
C GLU A 35 -12.41 -8.44 -9.29
N THR A 36 -13.02 -7.90 -10.35
CA THR A 36 -13.69 -8.71 -11.38
C THR A 36 -12.70 -9.66 -12.03
N ALA A 37 -11.55 -9.17 -12.50
CA ALA A 37 -10.60 -9.99 -13.24
C ALA A 37 -9.95 -11.09 -12.38
N VAL A 38 -9.62 -10.82 -11.12
CA VAL A 38 -9.06 -11.85 -10.23
C VAL A 38 -10.12 -12.85 -9.77
N THR A 39 -11.35 -12.39 -9.50
CA THR A 39 -12.44 -13.29 -9.13
C THR A 39 -12.83 -14.19 -10.29
N ASP A 40 -12.99 -13.63 -11.48
CA ASP A 40 -13.30 -14.40 -12.69
C ASP A 40 -12.14 -15.32 -13.07
N GLY A 41 -10.90 -14.87 -12.96
CA GLY A 41 -9.72 -15.69 -13.23
C GLY A 41 -9.58 -16.87 -12.25
N LEU A 42 -9.86 -16.66 -10.97
CA LEU A 42 -9.87 -17.73 -9.96
C LEU A 42 -11.03 -18.71 -10.21
N TRP A 43 -12.21 -18.16 -10.53
CA TRP A 43 -13.39 -18.96 -10.78
C TRP A 43 -13.29 -19.79 -12.05
N ASP A 44 -12.80 -19.23 -13.16
CA ASP A 44 -12.53 -19.96 -14.40
C ASP A 44 -11.52 -21.09 -14.16
N LEU A 45 -10.46 -20.81 -13.38
CA LEU A 45 -9.47 -21.82 -13.01
C LEU A 45 -10.09 -22.98 -12.22
N VAL A 46 -10.93 -22.69 -11.22
CA VAL A 46 -11.47 -23.70 -10.28
C VAL A 46 -12.70 -24.42 -10.83
N ALA A 47 -13.65 -23.69 -11.43
CA ALA A 47 -14.93 -24.21 -11.89
C ALA A 47 -14.92 -24.60 -13.37
N GLY A 48 -14.03 -24.02 -14.20
CA GLY A 48 -14.00 -24.25 -15.64
C GLY A 48 -15.21 -23.67 -16.40
N ASP A 49 -16.01 -22.83 -15.75
CA ASP A 49 -17.14 -22.12 -16.33
C ASP A 49 -17.20 -20.68 -15.80
N PRO A 50 -16.69 -19.70 -16.56
CA PRO A 50 -16.58 -18.31 -16.14
C PRO A 50 -17.94 -17.59 -16.06
N ASP A 51 -19.01 -18.15 -16.62
CA ASP A 51 -20.34 -17.53 -16.65
C ASP A 51 -21.26 -18.04 -15.52
N ALA A 52 -20.88 -19.11 -14.83
CA ALA A 52 -21.67 -19.68 -13.74
C ALA A 52 -21.45 -18.92 -12.42
N ASP A 53 -22.53 -18.58 -11.70
CA ASP A 53 -22.44 -18.02 -10.34
C ASP A 53 -22.26 -19.12 -9.28
N ALA A 54 -22.59 -20.36 -9.62
CA ALA A 54 -22.39 -21.52 -8.78
C ALA A 54 -22.36 -22.79 -9.62
N VAL A 55 -21.56 -23.77 -9.20
CA VAL A 55 -21.47 -25.10 -9.83
C VAL A 55 -21.72 -26.20 -8.80
N SER A 56 -22.23 -27.35 -9.23
CA SER A 56 -22.32 -28.50 -8.33
C SER A 56 -20.92 -28.93 -7.93
N PHE A 57 -20.74 -29.30 -6.66
CA PHE A 57 -19.47 -29.85 -6.18
C PHE A 57 -19.06 -31.10 -6.97
N ALA A 58 -20.03 -31.90 -7.43
CA ALA A 58 -19.79 -33.07 -8.28
C ALA A 58 -19.38 -32.75 -9.72
N ASP A 59 -19.66 -31.53 -10.19
CA ASP A 59 -19.35 -31.09 -11.56
C ASP A 59 -18.01 -30.30 -11.62
N LEU A 60 -17.38 -30.05 -10.46
CA LEU A 60 -16.06 -29.42 -10.42
C LEU A 60 -15.02 -30.30 -11.16
N PRO A 61 -14.09 -29.70 -11.92
CA PRO A 61 -12.91 -30.39 -12.40
C PRO A 61 -12.12 -31.02 -11.25
N ASP A 62 -11.44 -32.15 -11.49
CA ASP A 62 -10.64 -32.86 -10.46
C ASP A 62 -9.72 -31.92 -9.67
N ARG A 63 -9.02 -31.02 -10.37
CA ARG A 63 -8.14 -30.00 -9.77
C ARG A 63 -8.90 -28.97 -8.95
N GLY A 64 -10.11 -28.60 -9.36
CA GLY A 64 -10.99 -27.71 -8.61
C GLY A 64 -11.50 -28.38 -7.32
N THR A 65 -11.83 -29.68 -7.37
CA THR A 65 -12.17 -30.44 -6.15
C THR A 65 -11.00 -30.54 -5.18
N GLU A 66 -9.77 -30.73 -5.68
CA GLU A 66 -8.56 -30.77 -4.86
C GLU A 66 -8.35 -29.49 -4.03
N VAL A 67 -8.75 -28.31 -4.55
CA VAL A 67 -8.63 -27.01 -3.83
C VAL A 67 -9.28 -27.07 -2.45
N PHE A 68 -10.43 -27.72 -2.33
CA PHE A 68 -11.18 -27.84 -1.08
C PHE A 68 -10.63 -28.94 -0.15
N GLY A 69 -9.79 -29.84 -0.65
CA GLY A 69 -9.20 -30.95 0.11
C GLY A 69 -7.80 -30.71 0.66
N LEU A 70 -7.12 -29.62 0.28
CA LEU A 70 -5.70 -29.34 0.59
C LEU A 70 -5.42 -28.74 1.99
N ALA A 71 -6.38 -28.79 2.92
CA ALA A 71 -6.36 -28.14 4.24
C ALA A 71 -5.27 -28.60 5.25
N ARG A 72 -4.27 -29.40 4.84
CA ARG A 72 -3.26 -29.96 5.74
C ARG A 72 -1.87 -29.40 5.44
N THR A 73 -1.52 -28.34 6.14
CA THR A 73 -0.13 -27.83 6.23
C THR A 73 0.77 -28.88 6.92
N PRO A 74 1.94 -29.21 6.35
CA PRO A 74 2.96 -30.02 7.03
C PRO A 74 3.53 -29.21 8.21
N GLY A 75 3.06 -29.46 9.44
CA GLY A 75 3.58 -28.75 10.61
C GLY A 75 2.63 -28.61 11.80
N GLY A 76 1.33 -28.87 11.62
CA GLY A 76 0.37 -28.96 12.74
C GLY A 76 -0.29 -27.66 13.18
N GLU A 77 0.07 -26.51 12.62
CA GLU A 77 -0.76 -25.30 12.70
C GLU A 77 -1.71 -25.26 11.51
N ALA A 78 -3.02 -25.38 11.79
CA ALA A 78 -4.05 -25.28 10.78
C ALA A 78 -4.20 -23.81 10.38
N ARG A 79 -3.64 -23.44 9.22
CA ARG A 79 -3.90 -22.15 8.56
C ARG A 79 -4.60 -22.43 7.23
N LEU A 80 -5.48 -21.53 6.84
CA LEU A 80 -6.10 -21.60 5.52
C LEU A 80 -5.06 -21.23 4.45
N PRO A 81 -5.08 -21.89 3.28
CA PRO A 81 -4.39 -21.38 2.11
C PRO A 81 -4.83 -19.97 1.74
N TRP A 82 -3.94 -19.18 1.13
CA TRP A 82 -4.20 -17.77 0.77
C TRP A 82 -5.48 -17.59 -0.05
N TRP A 83 -5.84 -18.53 -0.94
CA TRP A 83 -7.06 -18.42 -1.76
C TRP A 83 -8.35 -18.59 -0.96
N PHE A 84 -8.29 -19.04 0.30
CA PHE A 84 -9.42 -19.01 1.24
C PHE A 84 -9.32 -17.84 2.24
N GLU A 85 -8.13 -17.26 2.42
CA GLU A 85 -7.91 -16.07 3.25
C GLU A 85 -8.34 -14.80 2.49
N GLU A 86 -7.89 -14.68 1.24
CA GLU A 86 -8.08 -13.51 0.35
C GLU A 86 -9.41 -13.57 -0.42
N PHE A 87 -10.12 -14.70 -0.37
CA PHE A 87 -11.42 -14.85 -0.99
C PHE A 87 -12.41 -15.52 -0.05
N ARG A 88 -13.62 -14.98 0.00
CA ARG A 88 -14.76 -15.61 0.65
C ARG A 88 -15.32 -16.70 -0.24
N TRP A 89 -15.28 -17.94 0.23
CA TRP A 89 -15.94 -19.05 -0.44
C TRP A 89 -17.18 -19.49 0.32
N THR A 90 -18.20 -19.89 -0.44
CA THR A 90 -19.45 -20.41 0.12
C THR A 90 -19.81 -21.73 -0.54
N VAL A 91 -20.05 -22.76 0.26
CA VAL A 91 -20.59 -24.05 -0.20
C VAL A 91 -21.95 -24.25 0.45
N ARG A 92 -22.98 -24.49 -0.37
CA ARG A 92 -24.37 -24.60 0.08
C ARG A 92 -24.99 -25.92 -0.33
N GLU A 93 -25.69 -26.57 0.59
CA GLU A 93 -26.66 -27.61 0.28
C GLU A 93 -28.06 -26.99 0.37
N PRO A 94 -28.80 -26.89 -0.77
CA PRO A 94 -30.09 -26.22 -0.79
C PRO A 94 -31.05 -26.75 0.29
N ASP A 95 -31.68 -25.81 1.00
CA ASP A 95 -32.67 -26.04 2.07
C ASP A 95 -32.14 -26.76 3.33
N ILE A 96 -30.81 -26.93 3.46
CA ILE A 96 -30.21 -27.67 4.58
C ILE A 96 -29.17 -26.83 5.30
N HIS A 97 -28.11 -26.43 4.62
CA HIS A 97 -26.93 -25.86 5.28
C HIS A 97 -26.08 -25.03 4.30
N GLU A 98 -25.45 -23.99 4.83
CA GLU A 98 -24.50 -23.13 4.12
C GLU A 98 -23.24 -23.06 4.98
N VAL A 99 -22.09 -23.33 4.36
CA VAL A 99 -20.76 -23.23 4.96
C VAL A 99 -20.02 -22.10 4.27
N VAL A 100 -19.58 -21.11 5.05
CA VAL A 100 -18.63 -20.09 4.62
C VAL A 100 -17.25 -20.55 5.04
N ILE A 101 -16.28 -20.56 4.13
CA ILE A 101 -14.91 -20.97 4.43
C ILE A 101 -14.15 -19.76 4.99
N ASP A 102 -14.00 -19.72 6.30
CA ASP A 102 -13.30 -18.67 7.05
C ASP A 102 -12.32 -19.22 8.09
N ASP A 103 -12.37 -20.53 8.38
CA ASP A 103 -11.37 -21.21 9.19
C ASP A 103 -11.13 -22.67 8.73
N PRO A 104 -10.07 -23.35 9.22
CA PRO A 104 -9.76 -24.73 8.84
C PRO A 104 -10.79 -25.79 9.25
N GLU A 105 -11.64 -25.54 10.26
CA GLU A 105 -12.74 -26.43 10.61
C GLU A 105 -13.88 -26.33 9.59
N SER A 106 -14.15 -25.16 9.02
CA SER A 106 -15.11 -24.97 7.93
C SER A 106 -14.80 -25.87 6.71
N LEU A 107 -13.52 -26.14 6.44
CA LEU A 107 -13.11 -27.12 5.42
C LEU A 107 -13.49 -28.56 5.77
N ARG A 108 -13.50 -28.94 7.05
CA ARG A 108 -13.96 -30.26 7.50
C ARG A 108 -15.49 -30.38 7.45
N GLU A 109 -16.20 -29.27 7.66
CA GLU A 109 -17.66 -29.26 7.52
C GLU A 109 -18.08 -29.58 6.08
N ILE A 110 -17.32 -29.10 5.08
CA ILE A 110 -17.53 -29.43 3.67
C ILE A 110 -17.40 -30.93 3.39
N GLU A 111 -16.47 -31.64 4.05
CA GLU A 111 -16.32 -33.10 3.89
C GLU A 111 -17.58 -33.89 4.30
N ASN A 112 -18.47 -33.29 5.11
CA ASN A 112 -19.71 -33.91 5.55
C ASN A 112 -20.91 -33.60 4.63
N LEU A 113 -20.76 -32.72 3.64
CA LEU A 113 -21.81 -32.39 2.69
C LEU A 113 -22.01 -33.51 1.67
N ASP A 114 -23.25 -33.68 1.19
CA ASP A 114 -23.52 -34.55 0.04
C ASP A 114 -23.00 -33.88 -1.24
N PRO A 115 -21.93 -34.40 -1.87
CA PRO A 115 -21.31 -33.76 -3.04
C PRO A 115 -22.26 -33.69 -4.24
N THR A 116 -23.30 -34.53 -4.29
CA THR A 116 -24.29 -34.53 -5.38
C THR A 116 -25.35 -33.43 -5.23
N ARG A 117 -25.42 -32.79 -4.06
CA ARG A 117 -26.37 -31.71 -3.73
C ARG A 117 -25.68 -30.40 -3.39
N ALA A 118 -24.44 -30.47 -2.92
CA ALA A 118 -23.63 -29.30 -2.61
C ALA A 118 -23.35 -28.48 -3.87
N MET A 119 -23.48 -27.17 -3.72
CA MET A 119 -23.18 -26.15 -4.73
C MET A 119 -22.07 -25.26 -4.19
N VAL A 120 -21.01 -25.10 -4.96
CA VAL A 120 -19.95 -24.11 -4.68
C VAL A 120 -20.35 -22.81 -5.35
N GLY A 121 -20.41 -21.72 -4.59
CA GLY A 121 -20.63 -20.37 -5.12
C GLY A 121 -19.33 -19.74 -5.59
N ARG A 122 -19.45 -18.81 -6.55
CA ARG A 122 -18.34 -17.95 -6.97
C ARG A 122 -17.75 -17.23 -5.74
N PRO A 123 -16.42 -17.20 -5.58
CA PRO A 123 -15.81 -16.52 -4.46
C PRO A 123 -15.98 -15.00 -4.54
N GLU A 124 -15.94 -14.32 -3.40
CA GLU A 124 -15.89 -12.85 -3.32
C GLU A 124 -14.51 -12.44 -2.81
N LEU A 125 -13.84 -11.48 -3.48
CA LEU A 125 -12.53 -10.99 -3.04
C LEU A 125 -12.61 -10.31 -1.66
N ARG A 126 -11.62 -10.57 -0.80
CA ARG A 126 -11.42 -9.98 0.53
C ARG A 126 -9.99 -9.47 0.71
N SER A 127 -9.46 -8.81 -0.31
CA SER A 127 -8.07 -8.36 -0.31
C SER A 127 -7.96 -6.87 0.00
N ASP A 128 -7.13 -6.53 0.97
CA ASP A 128 -6.76 -5.14 1.29
C ASP A 128 -6.00 -4.47 0.13
N PHE A 129 -5.52 -5.25 -0.85
CA PHE A 129 -4.88 -4.72 -2.05
C PHE A 129 -5.82 -3.84 -2.90
N VAL A 130 -7.14 -4.01 -2.77
CA VAL A 130 -8.13 -3.15 -3.41
C VAL A 130 -7.99 -1.70 -2.93
N ASP A 131 -7.67 -1.48 -1.66
CA ASP A 131 -7.47 -0.14 -1.08
C ASP A 131 -6.20 0.53 -1.61
N VAL A 132 -5.18 -0.26 -1.96
CA VAL A 132 -3.95 0.23 -2.61
C VAL A 132 -4.25 0.74 -4.03
N LEU A 133 -5.07 0.01 -4.80
CA LEU A 133 -5.50 0.47 -6.12
C LEU A 133 -6.42 1.71 -6.04
N ASP A 134 -7.29 1.78 -5.03
CA ASP A 134 -8.11 2.96 -4.77
C ASP A 134 -7.24 4.17 -4.40
N ALA A 135 -6.18 3.97 -3.60
CA ALA A 135 -5.21 5.00 -3.26
C ALA A 135 -4.50 5.57 -4.50
N PHE A 136 -4.08 4.73 -5.45
CA PHE A 136 -3.55 5.21 -6.73
C PHE A 136 -4.59 6.00 -7.53
N GLY A 137 -5.85 5.55 -7.54
CA GLY A 137 -6.96 6.28 -8.16
C GLY A 137 -7.19 7.67 -7.54
N LYS A 138 -7.09 7.78 -6.21
CA LYS A 138 -7.18 9.04 -5.46
C LYS A 138 -6.02 9.97 -5.80
N LEU A 139 -4.78 9.48 -5.80
CA LEU A 139 -3.60 10.26 -6.18
C LEU A 139 -3.74 10.81 -7.60
N ARG A 140 -4.13 9.95 -8.55
CA ARG A 140 -4.35 10.33 -9.95
C ARG A 140 -5.44 11.39 -10.09
N ALA A 141 -6.58 11.20 -9.43
CA ALA A 141 -7.69 12.13 -9.48
C ALA A 141 -7.34 13.49 -8.85
N GLU A 142 -6.61 13.48 -7.74
CA GLU A 142 -6.20 14.71 -7.05
C GLU A 142 -5.13 15.45 -7.86
N LEU A 143 -4.08 14.77 -8.33
CA LEU A 143 -3.08 15.37 -9.21
C LEU A 143 -3.72 15.95 -10.48
N GLY A 144 -4.62 15.20 -11.14
CA GLY A 144 -5.30 15.65 -12.36
C GLY A 144 -6.29 16.81 -12.17
N ARG A 145 -6.73 17.11 -10.93
CA ARG A 145 -7.53 18.31 -10.65
C ARG A 145 -6.68 19.58 -10.69
N HIS A 146 -5.43 19.46 -10.28
CA HIS A 146 -4.53 20.60 -10.12
C HIS A 146 -3.57 20.76 -11.31
N LEU A 147 -3.27 19.67 -12.01
CA LEU A 147 -2.36 19.63 -13.14
C LEU A 147 -3.13 19.56 -14.47
N ASP A 148 -3.06 20.63 -15.26
CA ASP A 148 -3.47 20.64 -16.67
C ASP A 148 -2.35 20.11 -17.56
N LEU A 149 -2.02 18.82 -17.38
CA LEU A 149 -0.94 18.13 -18.07
C LEU A 149 -1.49 17.02 -18.97
N ASP A 150 -1.00 16.97 -20.20
CA ASP A 150 -1.23 15.82 -21.09
C ASP A 150 -0.40 14.64 -20.57
N PRO A 151 -1.02 13.51 -20.14
CA PRO A 151 -0.27 12.36 -19.65
C PRO A 151 0.68 11.84 -20.73
N GLY A 152 1.91 11.54 -20.33
CA GLY A 152 2.93 11.02 -21.24
C GLY A 152 2.63 9.61 -21.77
N GLU A 153 3.61 9.00 -22.45
CA GLU A 153 3.50 7.58 -22.76
C GLU A 153 3.63 6.75 -21.48
N PRO A 154 2.67 5.86 -21.19
CA PRO A 154 2.70 5.11 -19.94
C PRO A 154 3.69 3.95 -20.00
N THR A 155 4.20 3.55 -18.83
CA THR A 155 5.19 2.46 -18.69
C THR A 155 4.67 1.23 -17.94
N VAL A 156 3.66 1.37 -17.08
CA VAL A 156 3.03 0.25 -16.36
C VAL A 156 2.14 -0.60 -17.30
N GLY A 157 2.11 -1.92 -17.12
CA GLY A 157 1.35 -2.87 -17.95
C GLY A 157 -0.12 -3.07 -17.52
N GLU A 158 -0.96 -3.56 -18.43
CA GLU A 158 -2.33 -4.01 -18.10
C GLU A 158 -2.30 -5.30 -17.27
N LEU A 159 -3.32 -5.49 -16.43
CA LEU A 159 -3.52 -6.72 -15.67
C LEU A 159 -3.57 -7.94 -16.62
N PRO A 160 -2.86 -9.04 -16.31
CA PRO A 160 -2.85 -10.22 -17.17
C PRO A 160 -4.22 -10.93 -17.20
N GLU A 161 -4.54 -11.55 -18.33
CA GLU A 161 -5.80 -12.28 -18.54
C GLU A 161 -5.97 -13.49 -17.61
N SER A 162 -4.87 -14.16 -17.26
CA SER A 162 -4.86 -15.33 -16.40
C SER A 162 -3.98 -15.09 -15.17
N PRO A 163 -4.55 -14.57 -14.06
CA PRO A 163 -3.78 -14.23 -12.87
C PRO A 163 -3.28 -15.46 -12.10
N PHE A 164 -3.93 -16.62 -12.26
CA PHE A 164 -3.68 -17.82 -11.45
C PHE A 164 -3.46 -19.08 -12.28
N GLU A 165 -2.81 -20.06 -11.66
CA GLU A 165 -2.61 -21.39 -12.22
C GLU A 165 -2.56 -22.48 -11.13
N PHE A 166 -2.85 -23.74 -11.51
CA PHE A 166 -2.64 -24.89 -10.65
C PHE A 166 -1.17 -25.32 -10.63
N ARG A 167 -0.62 -25.51 -9.43
CA ARG A 167 0.67 -26.14 -9.16
C ARG A 167 0.49 -27.40 -8.30
N GLN A 168 1.59 -28.10 -8.00
CA GLN A 168 1.54 -29.35 -7.24
C GLN A 168 1.00 -29.17 -5.81
N ASP A 169 1.14 -27.98 -5.26
CA ASP A 169 0.83 -27.58 -3.89
C ASP A 169 -0.43 -26.70 -3.76
N GLY A 170 -1.17 -26.46 -4.85
CA GLY A 170 -2.41 -25.67 -4.84
C GLY A 170 -2.47 -24.62 -5.95
N ILE A 171 -3.06 -23.47 -5.64
CA ILE A 171 -3.19 -22.32 -6.55
C ILE A 171 -2.02 -21.35 -6.33
N ARG A 172 -1.45 -20.87 -7.43
CA ARG A 172 -0.36 -19.87 -7.45
C ARG A 172 -0.70 -18.74 -8.39
N THR A 173 -0.15 -17.55 -8.12
CA THR A 173 -0.11 -16.48 -9.12
C THR A 173 0.81 -16.87 -10.28
N THR A 174 0.49 -16.41 -11.49
CA THR A 174 1.34 -16.64 -12.67
C THR A 174 2.53 -15.68 -12.68
N ASP A 175 3.61 -16.04 -13.41
CA ASP A 175 4.77 -15.15 -13.60
C ASP A 175 4.37 -13.79 -14.20
N ALA A 176 3.34 -13.76 -15.05
CA ALA A 176 2.81 -12.52 -15.64
C ALA A 176 2.15 -11.64 -14.59
N PHE A 177 1.40 -12.22 -13.65
CA PHE A 177 0.80 -11.49 -12.55
C PHE A 177 1.86 -11.01 -11.55
N ALA A 178 2.87 -11.83 -11.27
CA ALA A 178 4.00 -11.44 -10.44
C ALA A 178 4.77 -10.25 -11.04
N GLY A 179 5.07 -10.27 -12.35
CA GLY A 179 5.70 -9.14 -13.03
C GLY A 179 4.85 -7.87 -13.02
N TRP A 180 3.53 -8.01 -13.24
CA TRP A 180 2.62 -6.88 -13.10
C TRP A 180 2.60 -6.32 -11.67
N PHE A 181 2.59 -7.18 -10.65
CA PHE A 181 2.64 -6.74 -9.25
C PHE A 181 3.96 -6.03 -8.93
N GLU A 182 5.09 -6.48 -9.46
CA GLU A 182 6.37 -5.77 -9.35
C GLU A 182 6.34 -4.37 -9.97
N ASP A 183 5.64 -4.20 -11.11
CA ASP A 183 5.42 -2.88 -11.71
C ASP A 183 4.56 -1.99 -10.80
N VAL A 184 3.51 -2.53 -10.17
CA VAL A 184 2.68 -1.79 -9.19
C VAL A 184 3.52 -1.37 -7.98
N VAL A 185 4.34 -2.27 -7.43
CA VAL A 185 5.23 -1.97 -6.30
C VAL A 185 6.26 -0.89 -6.69
N SER A 186 6.72 -0.91 -7.94
CA SER A 186 7.63 0.12 -8.45
C SER A 186 6.98 1.50 -8.59
N ALA A 187 5.64 1.55 -8.64
CA ALA A 187 4.88 2.79 -8.58
C ALA A 187 4.67 3.31 -7.13
N CYS A 188 4.97 2.53 -6.09
CA CYS A 188 4.86 2.99 -4.70
C CYS A 188 6.10 3.79 -4.24
N PRO A 189 5.97 4.70 -3.25
CA PRO A 189 7.12 5.18 -2.48
C PRO A 189 7.83 4.03 -1.73
N PRO A 190 9.16 4.09 -1.52
CA PRO A 190 10.08 5.12 -2.00
C PRO A 190 10.55 4.92 -3.46
N VAL A 191 10.11 3.87 -4.14
CA VAL A 191 10.63 3.48 -5.46
C VAL A 191 10.27 4.52 -6.53
N ASN A 192 9.04 5.03 -6.48
CA ASN A 192 8.58 6.11 -7.34
C ASN A 192 9.02 7.47 -6.79
N GLU A 193 10.02 8.08 -7.44
CA GLU A 193 10.63 9.34 -7.01
C GLU A 193 9.61 10.50 -6.88
N PRO A 194 8.72 10.77 -7.86
CA PRO A 194 7.70 11.82 -7.73
C PRO A 194 6.70 11.61 -6.58
N LEU A 195 6.22 10.37 -6.38
CA LEU A 195 5.32 10.08 -5.25
C LEU A 195 6.04 10.16 -3.90
N THR A 196 7.32 9.82 -3.85
CA THR A 196 8.16 10.00 -2.66
C THR A 196 8.37 11.48 -2.35
N ALA A 197 8.64 12.30 -3.36
CA ALA A 197 8.73 13.75 -3.20
C ALA A 197 7.42 14.36 -2.73
N LEU A 198 6.29 13.92 -3.30
CA LEU A 198 4.97 14.39 -2.90
C LEU A 198 4.62 13.97 -1.46
N LEU A 199 5.00 12.76 -1.06
CA LEU A 199 4.90 12.28 0.32
C LEU A 199 5.71 13.16 1.28
N THR A 200 6.97 13.42 0.97
CA THR A 200 7.86 14.27 1.79
C THR A 200 7.39 15.72 1.83
N ALA A 201 6.89 16.26 0.71
CA ALA A 201 6.35 17.61 0.66
C ALA A 201 5.07 17.78 1.50
N ASN A 202 4.33 16.70 1.75
CA ASN A 202 3.10 16.67 2.56
C ASN A 202 3.39 16.75 4.08
N ALA A 203 4.27 17.68 4.47
CA ALA A 203 4.89 17.78 5.79
C ALA A 203 3.98 18.37 6.89
N ASN A 204 2.83 18.93 6.51
CA ASN A 204 1.86 19.56 7.41
C ASN A 204 2.38 20.78 8.19
N VAL A 205 3.36 21.48 7.62
CA VAL A 205 3.87 22.75 8.16
C VAL A 205 3.00 23.92 7.72
N LEU A 206 2.93 25.00 8.51
CA LEU A 206 2.23 26.23 8.18
C LEU A 206 2.70 26.78 6.84
N TRP A 207 1.75 27.19 5.98
CA TRP A 207 2.05 27.74 4.66
C TRP A 207 2.97 28.95 4.75
N GLU A 208 2.65 29.88 5.67
CA GLU A 208 3.45 31.08 5.91
C GLU A 208 4.91 30.76 6.29
N VAL A 209 5.13 29.63 6.98
CA VAL A 209 6.47 29.16 7.35
C VAL A 209 7.16 28.56 6.13
N ALA A 210 6.45 27.75 5.34
CA ALA A 210 6.97 27.16 4.11
C ALA A 210 7.46 28.24 3.12
N GLU A 211 6.69 29.32 2.92
CA GLU A 211 7.07 30.45 2.06
C GLU A 211 8.37 31.15 2.49
N GLN A 212 8.75 31.04 3.77
CA GLN A 212 9.97 31.66 4.30
C GLN A 212 11.22 30.79 4.11
N VAL A 213 11.04 29.47 3.95
CA VAL A 213 12.15 28.50 3.91
C VAL A 213 12.35 27.85 2.55
N LEU A 214 11.30 27.74 1.74
CA LEU A 214 11.33 27.18 0.40
C LEU A 214 11.74 28.24 -0.63
N ALA A 215 12.28 27.79 -1.77
CA ALA A 215 12.40 28.64 -2.93
C ALA A 215 11.00 29.04 -3.44
N GLU A 216 10.87 30.26 -3.96
CA GLU A 216 9.59 30.81 -4.46
C GLU A 216 8.94 29.88 -5.51
N ASP A 217 9.73 29.40 -6.47
CA ASP A 217 9.27 28.46 -7.51
C ASP A 217 8.74 27.14 -6.92
N LEU A 218 9.32 26.65 -5.81
CA LEU A 218 8.86 25.43 -5.15
C LEU A 218 7.58 25.69 -4.35
N ALA A 219 7.45 26.82 -3.65
CA ALA A 219 6.21 27.16 -2.95
C ALA A 219 5.03 27.26 -3.93
N ASP A 220 5.18 28.02 -5.03
CA ASP A 220 4.19 28.11 -6.09
C ASP A 220 3.84 26.72 -6.66
N ARG A 221 4.83 25.85 -6.80
CA ARG A 221 4.63 24.47 -7.26
C ARG A 221 3.81 23.63 -6.29
N LEU A 222 4.08 23.70 -4.98
CA LEU A 222 3.30 22.96 -3.99
C LEU A 222 1.85 23.45 -3.93
N GLU A 223 1.63 24.77 -4.07
CA GLU A 223 0.28 25.33 -4.19
C GLU A 223 -0.43 24.80 -5.45
N ALA A 224 0.26 24.82 -6.60
CA ALA A 224 -0.26 24.29 -7.86
C ALA A 224 -0.47 22.76 -7.86
N LEU A 225 0.05 22.04 -6.87
CA LEU A 225 -0.20 20.61 -6.65
C LEU A 225 -1.32 20.35 -5.65
N GLY A 226 -1.95 21.40 -5.11
CA GLY A 226 -3.02 21.28 -4.13
C GLY A 226 -2.54 20.93 -2.73
N LEU A 227 -1.27 21.19 -2.39
CA LEU A 227 -0.74 21.00 -1.04
C LEU A 227 -1.02 22.18 -0.11
N ARG A 228 -1.69 23.24 -0.56
CA ARG A 228 -2.14 24.34 0.30
C ARG A 228 -3.55 24.07 0.81
N ASP A 229 -3.68 23.47 2.00
CA ASP A 229 -4.98 23.20 2.62
C ASP A 229 -5.22 24.09 3.84
N GLY A 230 -6.30 24.86 3.77
CA GLY A 230 -6.83 25.65 4.87
C GLY A 230 -7.77 24.77 5.69
N GLY A 231 -7.21 23.99 6.63
CA GLY A 231 -8.01 23.13 7.49
C GLY A 231 -9.12 23.89 8.25
N SER A 232 -10.01 23.17 8.92
CA SER A 232 -11.19 23.71 9.63
C SER A 232 -10.92 24.78 10.70
N ARG A 233 -9.64 25.04 11.01
CA ARG A 233 -9.15 26.02 12.00
C ARG A 233 -8.66 27.34 11.38
N GLY A 234 -8.65 27.46 10.05
CA GLY A 234 -8.33 28.72 9.34
C GLY A 234 -6.85 29.00 9.14
N GLU A 235 -5.96 28.07 9.51
CA GLU A 235 -4.53 28.14 9.21
C GLU A 235 -4.24 27.25 8.00
N GLU A 236 -3.63 27.82 6.97
CA GLU A 236 -3.22 27.10 5.78
C GLU A 236 -1.91 26.34 6.07
N ARG A 237 -1.86 25.07 5.67
CA ARG A 237 -0.70 24.21 5.87
C ARG A 237 -0.32 23.56 4.54
N VAL A 238 0.95 23.17 4.42
CA VAL A 238 1.46 22.35 3.33
C VAL A 238 1.02 20.90 3.57
N PHE A 239 -0.26 20.66 3.34
CA PHE A 239 -0.89 19.38 3.56
C PHE A 239 -2.03 19.11 2.57
N ASN A 240 -2.25 17.84 2.25
CA ASN A 240 -3.45 17.39 1.56
C ASN A 240 -3.86 16.01 2.12
N TRP A 241 -5.05 15.95 2.70
CA TRP A 241 -5.60 14.71 3.29
C TRP A 241 -5.79 13.60 2.26
N THR A 242 -6.19 13.93 1.03
CA THR A 242 -6.35 12.95 -0.05
C THR A 242 -5.03 12.28 -0.40
N TYR A 243 -3.94 13.05 -0.47
CA TYR A 243 -2.61 12.49 -0.66
C TYR A 243 -2.15 11.68 0.55
N TYR A 244 -2.38 12.20 1.77
CA TYR A 244 -1.96 11.53 2.99
C TYR A 244 -2.60 10.14 3.15
N ASP A 245 -3.93 10.05 3.03
CA ASP A 245 -4.67 8.79 3.15
C ASP A 245 -4.22 7.78 2.08
N ALA A 246 -3.96 8.26 0.86
CA ALA A 246 -3.44 7.40 -0.20
C ALA A 246 -2.03 6.88 0.13
N PHE A 247 -1.13 7.72 0.62
CA PHE A 247 0.22 7.29 0.99
C PHE A 247 0.24 6.31 2.16
N VAL A 248 -0.65 6.45 3.14
CA VAL A 248 -0.80 5.46 4.22
C VAL A 248 -1.11 4.08 3.65
N ALA A 249 -2.04 3.98 2.69
CA ALA A 249 -2.37 2.73 2.03
C ALA A 249 -1.19 2.17 1.20
N LEU A 250 -0.52 3.00 0.41
CA LEU A 250 0.62 2.57 -0.42
C LEU A 250 1.80 2.07 0.42
N LEU A 251 2.12 2.76 1.52
CA LEU A 251 3.21 2.36 2.42
C LEU A 251 2.86 1.13 3.24
N GLY A 252 1.57 0.89 3.50
CA GLY A 252 1.03 -0.29 4.16
C GLY A 252 0.99 -1.56 3.29
N LEU A 253 1.34 -1.48 2.01
CA LEU A 253 1.35 -2.63 1.10
C LEU A 253 2.31 -3.73 1.58
N ARG A 254 1.76 -4.91 1.90
CA ARG A 254 2.53 -6.10 2.31
C ARG A 254 2.65 -7.16 1.23
N GLY A 255 1.71 -7.21 0.31
CA GLY A 255 1.60 -8.29 -0.66
C GLY A 255 0.21 -8.35 -1.28
N VAL A 256 0.01 -9.36 -2.11
CA VAL A 256 -1.29 -9.76 -2.64
C VAL A 256 -1.25 -11.25 -2.95
N PHE A 257 -2.27 -12.01 -2.50
CA PHE A 257 -2.34 -13.46 -2.72
C PHE A 257 -1.10 -14.18 -2.15
N ASP A 258 -0.40 -14.98 -2.97
CA ASP A 258 0.83 -15.64 -2.56
C ASP A 258 2.11 -14.83 -2.79
N LEU A 259 1.98 -13.59 -3.26
CA LEU A 259 3.09 -12.65 -3.44
C LEU A 259 3.25 -11.81 -2.18
N SER A 260 4.30 -12.09 -1.40
CA SER A 260 4.68 -11.28 -0.24
C SER A 260 5.90 -10.41 -0.54
N LEU A 261 5.89 -9.19 -0.03
CA LEU A 261 7.02 -8.25 -0.09
C LEU A 261 7.95 -8.35 1.12
N GLY A 262 7.56 -9.07 2.17
CA GLY A 262 8.35 -9.18 3.40
C GLY A 262 7.76 -10.12 4.44
N ASP A 263 8.20 -9.97 5.69
CA ASP A 263 7.68 -10.75 6.81
C ASP A 263 6.37 -10.13 7.32
N GLY A 264 5.34 -10.96 7.54
CA GLY A 264 4.02 -10.52 8.00
C GLY A 264 4.05 -10.00 9.45
N ASP A 265 5.02 -10.43 10.24
CA ASP A 265 5.15 -10.11 11.66
C ASP A 265 5.89 -8.77 11.93
N ASP A 266 6.48 -8.15 10.90
CA ASP A 266 7.15 -6.86 11.03
C ASP A 266 6.12 -5.73 11.21
N PRO A 267 6.22 -4.88 12.25
CA PRO A 267 5.36 -3.72 12.41
C PRO A 267 5.38 -2.77 11.20
N LEU A 268 6.51 -2.69 10.48
CA LEU A 268 6.62 -1.90 9.26
C LEU A 268 6.34 -2.78 8.05
N ALA A 269 5.44 -2.30 7.19
CA ALA A 269 5.31 -2.88 5.86
C ALA A 269 6.61 -2.64 5.05
N PRO A 270 6.94 -3.51 4.08
CA PRO A 270 8.21 -3.44 3.36
C PRO A 270 8.47 -2.10 2.66
N SER A 271 7.45 -1.45 2.11
CA SER A 271 7.55 -0.12 1.50
C SER A 271 7.88 0.97 2.53
N GLU A 272 7.23 0.94 3.69
CA GLU A 272 7.51 1.85 4.81
C GLU A 272 8.94 1.66 5.35
N ARG A 273 9.37 0.41 5.57
CA ARG A 273 10.75 0.08 5.95
C ARG A 273 11.75 0.61 4.91
N ALA A 274 11.50 0.35 3.62
CA ALA A 274 12.37 0.79 2.54
C ALA A 274 12.49 2.32 2.47
N LEU A 275 11.41 3.07 2.77
CA LEU A 275 11.45 4.54 2.85
C LEU A 275 12.47 5.00 3.88
N TYR A 276 12.42 4.42 5.08
CA TYR A 276 13.34 4.75 6.17
C TYR A 276 14.77 4.30 5.90
N GLU A 277 14.98 3.08 5.41
CA GLU A 277 16.31 2.58 5.03
C GLU A 277 16.94 3.44 3.92
N SER A 278 16.14 3.85 2.93
CA SER A 278 16.59 4.71 1.84
C SER A 278 16.96 6.11 2.30
N TRP A 279 16.16 6.69 3.19
CA TRP A 279 16.46 8.01 3.75
C TRP A 279 17.70 7.94 4.62
N ALA A 280 17.77 6.94 5.51
CA ALA A 280 18.87 6.72 6.42
C ALA A 280 20.21 6.49 5.70
N GLY A 281 20.22 5.64 4.67
CA GLY A 281 21.41 5.35 3.89
C GLY A 281 21.82 6.44 2.89
N GLY A 282 20.97 7.43 2.66
CA GLY A 282 21.13 8.44 1.61
C GLY A 282 21.31 9.89 2.08
N ALA A 283 20.92 10.23 3.31
CA ALA A 283 20.96 11.60 3.80
C ALA A 283 22.30 11.96 4.46
N ASP A 284 22.78 13.18 4.22
CA ASP A 284 23.80 13.82 5.06
C ASP A 284 23.12 14.28 6.34
N PHE A 285 23.11 13.43 7.38
CA PHE A 285 22.54 13.75 8.69
C PHE A 285 23.39 14.81 9.38
N ASP A 286 23.01 16.08 9.20
CA ASP A 286 23.58 17.17 9.97
C ASP A 286 23.06 17.19 11.41
N ALA A 287 23.57 18.13 12.21
CA ALA A 287 23.19 18.25 13.62
C ALA A 287 21.70 18.57 13.82
N GLU A 288 21.04 19.20 12.86
CA GLU A 288 19.65 19.63 12.95
C GLU A 288 18.69 18.48 12.67
N VAL A 289 18.96 17.67 11.63
CA VAL A 289 18.19 16.45 11.37
C VAL A 289 18.32 15.49 12.55
N ASN A 290 19.53 15.26 13.06
CA ASN A 290 19.76 14.39 14.22
C ASN A 290 19.02 14.88 15.48
N ARG A 291 18.97 16.20 15.71
CA ARG A 291 18.22 16.79 16.81
C ARG A 291 16.74 16.44 16.70
N TRP A 292 16.12 16.64 15.54
CA TRP A 292 14.69 16.36 15.37
C TRP A 292 14.36 14.87 15.44
N VAL A 293 15.21 14.01 14.87
CA VAL A 293 15.06 12.55 15.02
C VAL A 293 15.10 12.14 16.49
N ALA A 294 16.05 12.69 17.26
CA ALA A 294 16.13 12.43 18.70
C ALA A 294 14.92 12.98 19.47
N THR A 295 14.40 14.16 19.10
CA THR A 295 13.18 14.73 19.69
C THR A 295 11.96 13.81 19.46
N ILE A 296 11.78 13.30 18.25
CA ILE A 296 10.66 12.41 17.92
C ILE A 296 10.82 11.06 18.64
N ALA A 297 12.03 10.50 18.65
CA ALA A 297 12.36 9.25 19.35
C ALA A 297 12.13 9.37 20.87
N GLY A 298 12.53 10.48 21.48
CA GLY A 298 12.47 10.72 22.93
C GLY A 298 11.08 10.95 23.54
N PHE A 299 9.99 10.71 22.80
CA PHE A 299 8.59 11.05 23.15
C PHE A 299 8.26 12.55 23.04
N GLY A 300 8.60 13.15 21.89
CA GLY A 300 8.11 14.47 21.53
C GLY A 300 6.61 14.47 21.27
N ASP A 301 5.79 14.52 22.33
CA ASP A 301 4.36 14.87 22.26
C ASP A 301 4.15 16.39 22.36
N GLU A 302 5.24 17.14 22.48
CA GLU A 302 5.21 18.59 22.61
C GLU A 302 4.86 19.24 21.27
N ALA A 303 3.78 20.02 21.31
CA ALA A 303 3.39 20.86 20.19
C ALA A 303 4.42 21.96 19.96
N LEU A 304 4.91 22.08 18.73
CA LEU A 304 5.81 23.15 18.33
C LEU A 304 5.09 24.50 18.35
N ASP A 305 5.80 25.53 18.81
CA ASP A 305 5.40 26.91 18.55
C ASP A 305 5.80 27.36 17.13
N PRO A 306 5.34 28.54 16.64
CA PRO A 306 5.67 29.00 15.29
C PRO A 306 7.16 29.27 15.02
N VAL A 307 7.99 29.47 16.06
CA VAL A 307 9.44 29.61 15.91
C VAL A 307 10.07 28.24 15.73
N GLU A 308 9.70 27.27 16.55
CA GLU A 308 10.17 25.89 16.47
C GLU A 308 9.72 25.22 15.17
N GLU A 309 8.50 25.49 14.72
CA GLU A 309 8.00 25.01 13.43
C GLU A 309 8.81 25.57 12.25
N ARG A 310 9.29 26.81 12.34
CA ARG A 310 10.20 27.39 11.33
C ARG A 310 11.56 26.69 11.30
N GLU A 311 12.06 26.24 12.43
CA GLU A 311 13.29 25.42 12.49
C GLU A 311 13.06 23.99 11.99
N PHE A 312 11.86 23.44 12.19
CA PHE A 312 11.50 22.11 11.72
C PHE A 312 11.27 22.04 10.20
N ALA A 313 10.67 23.07 9.61
CA ALA A 313 10.22 23.03 8.22
C ALA A 313 11.32 22.66 7.20
N PRO A 314 12.54 23.20 7.23
CA PRO A 314 13.61 22.79 6.30
C PRO A 314 13.95 21.30 6.40
N VAL A 315 13.85 20.71 7.59
CA VAL A 315 14.09 19.29 7.81
C VAL A 315 12.92 18.46 7.28
N ALA A 316 11.69 18.87 7.57
CA ALA A 316 10.48 18.16 7.16
C ALA A 316 10.38 18.00 5.63
N PHE A 317 10.72 19.05 4.87
CA PHE A 317 10.71 19.00 3.40
C PHE A 317 11.82 18.13 2.78
N ASN A 318 12.76 17.61 3.59
CA ASN A 318 13.88 16.79 3.13
C ASN A 318 13.95 15.43 3.84
N SER A 319 12.91 15.04 4.56
CA SER A 319 12.90 13.80 5.35
C SER A 319 11.49 13.22 5.45
N PRO A 320 11.34 11.91 5.76
CA PRO A 320 10.05 11.31 6.08
C PRO A 320 9.56 11.72 7.49
N LEU A 321 9.69 13.00 7.82
CA LEU A 321 9.23 13.64 9.05
C LEU A 321 8.13 14.64 8.70
N ARG A 322 7.12 14.74 9.55
CA ARG A 322 5.98 15.66 9.37
C ARG A 322 5.46 16.16 10.70
N LEU A 323 4.47 17.05 10.67
CA LEU A 323 3.68 17.38 11.85
C LEU A 323 2.38 16.57 11.88
N ASP A 324 2.07 15.90 12.99
CA ASP A 324 0.69 15.59 13.35
C ASP A 324 0.12 16.77 14.13
N ARG A 325 -0.72 17.56 13.44
CA ARG A 325 -1.17 18.89 13.86
C ARG A 325 0.02 19.83 14.07
N THR A 326 0.64 19.80 15.24
CA THR A 326 1.79 20.63 15.63
C THR A 326 2.90 19.80 16.27
N VAL A 327 2.75 18.47 16.33
CA VAL A 327 3.70 17.57 17.00
C VAL A 327 4.55 16.89 15.93
N PRO A 328 5.88 16.92 16.01
CA PRO A 328 6.75 16.28 15.03
C PRO A 328 6.66 14.76 15.15
N VAL A 329 6.52 14.09 14.00
CA VAL A 329 6.32 12.64 13.91
C VAL A 329 7.00 12.05 12.68
N PHE A 330 7.20 10.74 12.71
CA PHE A 330 7.58 9.92 11.56
C PHE A 330 6.40 9.74 10.58
N THR A 331 6.68 9.62 9.28
CA THR A 331 5.71 9.36 8.20
C THR A 331 5.72 7.89 7.78
N PRO A 332 4.57 7.20 7.64
CA PRO A 332 3.18 7.61 7.82
C PRO A 332 2.62 7.25 9.20
N LEU A 333 1.47 7.81 9.57
CA LEU A 333 0.76 7.42 10.80
C LEU A 333 -0.60 6.81 10.51
N ASP A 334 -0.77 5.57 10.94
CA ASP A 334 -2.04 5.08 11.43
C ASP A 334 -2.08 5.31 12.96
N GLU A 335 -3.02 6.15 13.43
CA GLU A 335 -3.11 6.61 14.83
C GLU A 335 -3.20 5.46 15.85
N GLY A 336 -3.65 4.27 15.43
CA GLY A 336 -3.82 3.10 16.31
C GLY A 336 -2.55 2.32 16.62
N SER A 337 -1.48 2.46 15.82
CA SER A 337 -0.28 1.59 15.88
C SER A 337 1.04 2.34 15.99
N TYR A 338 1.02 3.65 16.21
CA TYR A 338 2.23 4.47 16.13
C TYR A 338 3.35 4.03 17.08
N GLY A 339 3.05 3.60 18.31
CA GLY A 339 4.08 3.19 19.27
C GLY A 339 4.96 2.03 18.77
N ASP A 340 4.34 1.01 18.17
CA ASP A 340 5.06 -0.16 17.65
C ASP A 340 5.82 0.18 16.37
N ARG A 341 5.20 0.95 15.45
CA ARG A 341 5.85 1.42 14.22
C ARG A 341 7.03 2.33 14.52
N LYS A 342 6.86 3.30 15.42
CA LYS A 342 7.93 4.19 15.88
C LYS A 342 9.13 3.40 16.37
N SER A 343 8.91 2.40 17.22
CA SER A 343 9.99 1.55 17.74
C SER A 343 10.73 0.83 16.61
N ALA A 344 10.00 0.30 15.63
CA ALA A 344 10.60 -0.35 14.47
C ALA A 344 11.36 0.63 13.55
N ILE A 345 10.87 1.88 13.40
CA ILE A 345 11.58 2.94 12.66
C ILE A 345 12.87 3.31 13.38
N GLU A 346 12.83 3.47 14.71
CA GLU A 346 14.03 3.72 15.49
C GLU A 346 15.06 2.60 15.34
N ASP A 347 14.64 1.34 15.29
CA ASP A 347 15.53 0.20 15.05
C ASP A 347 16.20 0.27 13.67
N VAL A 348 15.47 0.68 12.63
CA VAL A 348 16.05 0.96 11.30
C VAL A 348 17.11 2.06 11.42
N LEU A 349 16.78 3.18 12.05
CA LEU A 349 17.69 4.32 12.21
C LEU A 349 18.93 3.98 13.06
N ARG A 350 18.79 3.12 14.08
CA ARG A 350 19.93 2.58 14.87
C ARG A 350 20.81 1.67 14.01
N SER A 351 20.20 0.78 13.22
CA SER A 351 20.97 -0.13 12.34
C SER A 351 21.81 0.61 11.30
N GLU A 352 21.34 1.79 10.87
CA GLU A 352 22.04 2.68 9.95
C GLU A 352 22.96 3.70 10.66
N GLY A 353 23.04 3.65 12.00
CA GLY A 353 23.97 4.44 12.80
C GLY A 353 23.58 5.90 13.02
N ILE A 354 22.31 6.25 12.80
CA ILE A 354 21.77 7.61 13.00
C ILE A 354 21.39 7.83 14.46
N LEU A 355 20.68 6.86 15.04
CA LEU A 355 20.39 6.83 16.47
C LEU A 355 21.46 6.00 17.18
N THR A 356 21.96 6.51 18.31
CA THR A 356 22.87 5.77 19.17
C THR A 356 22.10 5.03 20.25
N ASP A 357 22.57 3.84 20.63
CA ASP A 357 22.13 3.17 21.84
C ASP A 357 22.59 4.00 23.05
N ASP A 358 21.64 4.54 23.83
CA ASP A 358 21.91 5.22 25.11
C ASP A 358 22.22 4.23 26.24
#